data_AF-A0A7L1UG31-F1
#
_entry.id   AF-A0A7L1UG31-F1
#
_cell.length_a   1.000
_cell.length_b   1.000
_cell.length_c   1.000
_cell.angle_alpha   90.00
_cell.angle_beta   90.00
_cell.angle_gamma   90.00
#
_symmetry.space_group_name_H-M   'P 1'
#
loop_
_entity.id
_entity.type
_entity.pdbx_description
1 polymer ?
#
loop_
_entity_poly.entity_id
_entity_poly.type
_entity_poly.pdbx_seq_one_letter_code
_entity_poly.pdbx_strand_id
1 'polypeptide(L)'
;SQLTDRMTFPQRVKNLLFDISNAFLCNFIFQSYSKLASEFLQRELTVLDLLRKSSSSVWLVRLDFVLDYPRPLMPNMIPIGGVNCAHKE
;
A
#
# COMPACT_ATOMS: atom_id res chain seq x y z
N SER A 1 3.50 0.42 13.72
CA SER A 1 3.87 0.82 15.10
C SER A 1 3.50 -0.32 16.04
N GLN A 2 4.46 -0.93 16.74
CA GLN A 2 4.28 -2.14 17.58
C GLN A 2 4.07 -1.83 19.08
N LEU A 3 3.64 -0.62 19.43
CA LEU A 3 3.22 -0.30 20.79
C LEU A 3 1.88 0.38 20.68
N THR A 4 0.85 -0.09 21.36
CA THR A 4 -0.50 0.49 21.17
C THR A 4 -1.22 0.78 22.48
N ASP A 5 -0.91 0.11 23.59
CA ASP A 5 -1.69 0.34 24.83
C ASP A 5 -0.98 1.13 25.94
N ARG A 6 0.36 1.12 26.02
CA ARG A 6 1.09 1.89 27.04
C ARG A 6 2.37 2.49 26.46
N MET A 7 2.41 3.82 26.35
CA MET A 7 3.61 4.55 25.94
C MET A 7 3.88 5.72 26.85
N THR A 8 5.15 5.91 27.20
CA THR A 8 5.64 7.14 27.85
C THR A 8 5.70 8.29 26.84
N PHE A 9 5.68 9.53 27.33
CA PHE A 9 5.75 10.74 26.49
C PHE A 9 6.88 10.71 25.42
N PRO A 10 8.16 10.39 25.74
CA PRO A 10 9.21 10.36 24.72
C PRO A 10 8.98 9.28 23.65
N GLN A 11 8.35 8.17 24.02
CA GLN A 11 8.03 7.09 23.08
C GLN A 11 6.92 7.49 22.11
N ARG A 12 5.94 8.31 22.56
CA ARG A 12 4.96 8.94 21.67
C ARG A 12 5.60 9.91 20.70
N VAL A 13 6.56 10.73 21.15
CA VAL A 13 7.29 11.66 20.29
C VAL A 13 8.08 10.89 19.23
N LYS A 14 8.76 9.80 19.61
CA LYS A 14 9.47 8.94 18.65
C LYS A 14 8.54 8.38 17.58
N ASN A 15 7.34 7.92 17.97
CA ASN A 15 6.37 7.42 17.01
C ASN A 15 5.85 8.51 16.09
N LEU A 16 5.56 9.71 16.62
CA LEU A 16 5.15 10.85 15.82
C LEU A 16 6.23 11.21 14.77
N LEU A 17 7.50 11.27 15.17
CA LEU A 17 8.62 11.52 14.27
C LEU A 17 8.71 10.43 13.19
N PHE A 18 8.60 9.16 13.57
CA PHE A 18 8.63 8.05 12.64
C PHE A 18 7.46 8.07 11.65
N ASP A 19 6.26 8.38 12.13
CA ASP A 19 5.06 8.48 11.30
C ASP A 19 5.15 9.66 10.32
N ILE A 20 5.67 10.81 10.75
CA ILE A 20 5.94 11.97 9.86
C ILE A 20 6.97 11.62 8.80
N SER A 21 8.09 11.00 9.19
CA SER A 21 9.12 10.56 8.25
C SER A 21 8.57 9.56 7.23
N ASN A 22 7.76 8.60 7.67
CA ASN A 22 7.10 7.65 6.78
C ASN A 22 6.11 8.34 5.83
N ALA A 23 5.31 9.29 6.31
CA ALA A 23 4.41 10.05 5.45
C ALA A 23 5.16 10.85 4.38
N PHE A 24 6.32 11.43 4.74
CA PHE A 24 7.16 12.15 3.80
C PHE A 24 7.78 11.21 2.75
N LEU A 25 8.38 10.09 3.18
CA LEU A 25 8.94 9.07 2.29
C LEU A 25 7.89 8.51 1.34
N CYS A 26 6.69 8.23 1.87
CA CYS A 26 5.54 7.76 1.11
C CYS A 26 5.20 8.74 -0.03
N ASN A 27 5.03 10.03 0.28
CA ASN A 27 4.76 11.05 -0.74
C ASN A 27 5.87 11.16 -1.79
N PHE A 28 7.14 11.15 -1.36
CA PHE A 28 8.28 11.25 -2.26
C PHE A 28 8.37 10.07 -3.24
N ILE A 29 8.21 8.85 -2.73
CA ILE A 29 8.24 7.63 -3.55
C ILE A 29 7.05 7.62 -4.53
N PHE A 30 5.83 7.90 -4.05
CA PHE A 30 4.63 7.87 -4.89
C PHE A 30 4.59 8.97 -5.96
N GLN A 31 5.29 10.08 -5.76
CA GLN A 31 5.41 11.16 -6.75
C GLN A 31 6.12 10.69 -8.04
N SER A 32 7.09 9.79 -7.96
CA SER A 32 7.74 9.24 -9.16
C SER A 32 6.80 8.32 -9.95
N TYR A 33 5.94 7.58 -9.25
CA TYR A 33 4.98 6.65 -9.86
C TYR A 33 3.73 7.35 -10.43
N SER A 34 3.41 8.58 -10.00
CA SER A 34 2.24 9.30 -10.52
C SER A 34 2.35 9.63 -12.01
N LYS A 35 3.57 9.94 -12.50
CA LYS A 35 3.81 10.21 -13.91
C LYS A 35 3.58 8.95 -14.77
N LEU A 36 4.10 7.80 -14.33
CA LEU A 36 3.91 6.51 -14.99
C LEU A 36 2.41 6.10 -15.00
N ALA A 37 1.74 6.26 -13.87
CA ALA A 37 0.32 5.95 -13.74
C ALA A 37 -0.54 6.85 -14.65
N SER A 38 -0.21 8.14 -14.75
CA SER A 38 -0.91 9.07 -15.63
C SER A 38 -0.73 8.73 -17.11
N GLU A 39 0.45 8.26 -17.50
CA GLU A 39 0.74 7.84 -18.89
C GLU A 39 -0.01 6.56 -19.25
N PHE A 40 -0.05 5.58 -18.34
CA PHE A 40 -0.69 4.29 -18.58
C PHE A 40 -2.23 4.34 -18.49
N LEU A 41 -2.78 5.08 -17.51
CA LEU A 41 -4.23 5.20 -17.31
C LEU A 41 -4.85 6.36 -18.10
N GLN A 42 -4.04 7.17 -18.80
CA GLN A 42 -4.48 8.33 -19.59
C GLN A 42 -5.34 9.34 -18.80
N ARG A 43 -5.16 9.41 -17.48
CA ARG A 43 -5.90 10.31 -16.58
C ARG A 43 -4.97 10.80 -15.49
N GLU A 44 -5.00 12.10 -15.20
CA GLU A 44 -4.25 12.67 -14.09
C GLU A 44 -4.82 12.15 -12.77
N LEU A 45 -4.13 11.18 -12.17
CA LEU A 45 -4.49 10.61 -10.88
C LEU A 45 -3.21 10.44 -10.05
N THR A 46 -3.23 10.94 -8.83
CA THR A 46 -2.19 10.64 -7.85
C THR A 46 -2.24 9.15 -7.51
N VAL A 47 -1.09 8.47 -7.38
CA VAL A 47 -1.07 7.05 -6.97
C VAL A 47 -1.73 6.84 -5.60
N LEU A 48 -1.60 7.82 -4.72
CA LEU A 48 -2.26 7.83 -3.43
C LEU A 48 -3.79 7.96 -3.56
N ASP A 49 -4.28 8.67 -4.58
CA ASP A 49 -5.71 8.70 -4.91
C ASP A 49 -6.15 7.36 -5.51
N LEU A 50 -5.36 6.71 -6.37
CA LEU A 50 -5.69 5.35 -6.85
C LEU A 50 -5.77 4.34 -5.70
N LEU A 51 -4.83 4.42 -4.75
CA LEU A 51 -4.77 3.50 -3.61
C LEU A 51 -5.78 3.83 -2.51
N ARG A 52 -6.22 5.08 -2.35
CA ARG A 52 -7.24 5.46 -1.35
C ARG A 52 -8.65 5.44 -1.90
N LYS A 53 -8.81 5.69 -3.19
CA LYS A 53 -10.10 5.86 -3.85
C LYS A 53 -10.41 4.56 -4.57
N SER A 54 -11.58 4.01 -4.28
CA SER A 54 -12.18 2.81 -4.89
C SER A 54 -12.48 2.96 -6.39
N SER A 55 -11.68 3.73 -7.12
CA SER A 55 -11.83 4.02 -8.56
C SER A 55 -11.45 2.85 -9.45
N SER A 56 -10.91 1.77 -8.87
CA SER A 56 -10.73 0.48 -9.53
C SER A 56 -11.86 -0.46 -9.11
N SER A 57 -12.48 -1.11 -10.10
CA SER A 57 -13.55 -2.08 -9.89
C SER A 57 -13.05 -3.34 -9.18
N VAL A 58 -11.80 -3.76 -9.41
CA VAL A 58 -11.19 -4.96 -8.83
C VAL A 58 -9.67 -4.78 -8.73
N TRP A 59 -9.10 -5.05 -7.54
CA TRP A 59 -7.66 -5.15 -7.31
C TRP A 59 -7.25 -6.59 -7.14
N LEU A 60 -6.29 -7.05 -7.94
CA LEU A 60 -5.69 -8.37 -7.79
C LEU A 60 -4.37 -8.23 -7.04
N VAL A 61 -4.27 -8.81 -5.86
CA VAL A 61 -3.06 -8.69 -5.03
C VAL A 61 -2.45 -10.06 -4.81
N ARG A 62 -1.15 -10.16 -5.09
CA ARG A 62 -0.39 -11.37 -4.80
C ARG A 62 -0.17 -11.49 -3.30
N LEU A 63 -1.08 -12.17 -2.61
CA LEU A 63 -1.07 -12.33 -1.16
C LEU A 63 -1.61 -13.72 -0.82
N ASP A 64 -0.85 -14.50 -0.06
CA ASP A 64 -1.27 -15.81 0.43
C ASP A 64 -1.67 -15.68 1.90
N PHE A 65 -2.98 -15.77 2.17
CA PHE A 65 -3.55 -15.62 3.51
C PHE A 65 -3.01 -16.61 4.57
N VAL A 66 -2.43 -17.73 4.13
CA VAL A 66 -1.82 -18.74 5.01
C VAL A 66 -0.41 -18.35 5.44
N LEU A 67 0.33 -17.64 4.59
CA LEU A 67 1.73 -17.27 4.80
C LEU A 67 1.86 -15.87 5.41
N ASP A 68 0.97 -14.96 5.02
CA ASP A 68 1.03 -13.56 5.42
C ASP A 68 0.11 -13.25 6.61
N TYR A 69 0.60 -12.44 7.54
CA TYR A 69 -0.16 -12.00 8.71
C TYR A 69 -1.43 -11.25 8.28
N PRO A 70 -2.62 -11.62 8.79
CA PRO A 70 -3.88 -11.04 8.35
C PRO A 70 -3.92 -9.55 8.67
N ARG A 71 -4.07 -8.73 7.63
CA ARG A 71 -4.24 -7.29 7.72
C ARG A 71 -5.53 -6.88 7.00
N PRO A 72 -6.20 -5.81 7.44
CA PRO A 72 -7.40 -5.32 6.78
C PRO A 72 -7.10 -4.98 5.32
N LEU A 73 -7.90 -5.54 4.40
CA LEU A 73 -7.81 -5.29 2.96
C LEU A 73 -8.79 -4.18 2.56
N MET A 74 -8.46 -3.46 1.49
CA MET A 74 -9.36 -2.45 0.93
C MET A 74 -10.58 -3.11 0.26
N PRO A 75 -11.77 -2.47 0.25
CA PRO A 75 -12.91 -2.96 -0.52
C PRO A 75 -12.52 -3.18 -2.00
N ASN A 76 -13.02 -4.24 -2.62
CA ASN A 76 -12.71 -4.68 -3.99
C ASN A 76 -11.30 -5.28 -4.22
N MET A 77 -10.62 -5.75 -3.17
CA MET A 77 -9.31 -6.40 -3.30
C MET A 77 -9.42 -7.91 -3.17
N ILE A 78 -9.00 -8.64 -4.21
CA ILE A 78 -9.02 -10.09 -4.31
C ILE A 78 -7.57 -10.60 -4.19
N PRO A 79 -7.24 -11.38 -3.14
CA PRO A 79 -5.95 -12.03 -3.03
C PRO A 79 -5.87 -13.15 -4.08
N ILE A 80 -4.90 -13.05 -4.98
CA ILE A 80 -4.49 -14.15 -5.85
C ILE A 80 -3.23 -14.72 -5.21
N GLY A 81 -3.19 -16.03 -4.97
CA GLY A 81 -2.01 -16.66 -4.40
C GLY A 81 -0.81 -16.70 -5.36
N GLY A 82 0.12 -17.63 -5.14
CA GLY A 82 1.26 -17.85 -6.03
C GLY A 82 0.88 -18.03 -7.51
N VAL A 83 1.08 -17.00 -8.33
CA VAL A 83 1.04 -17.10 -9.79
C VAL A 83 2.29 -17.84 -10.27
N ASN A 84 2.14 -19.14 -10.52
CA ASN A 84 3.16 -19.96 -11.18
C ASN A 84 2.93 -19.91 -12.68
N CYS A 85 3.86 -19.32 -13.43
CA CYS A 85 3.85 -19.42 -14.88
C CYS A 85 4.22 -20.84 -15.28
N ALA A 86 3.36 -21.53 -16.03
CA ALA A 86 3.75 -22.75 -16.72
C ALA A 86 4.79 -22.38 -17.79
N HIS A 87 5.93 -23.09 -17.80
CA HIS A 87 6.90 -22.97 -18.88
C HIS A 87 6.22 -23.40 -20.18
N LYS A 88 6.28 -22.55 -21.20
CA LYS A 88 5.72 -22.84 -22.51
C LYS A 88 6.81 -23.57 -23.29
N GLU A 89 6.65 -24.89 -23.45
CA GLU A 89 7.45 -25.69 -24.39
C GLU A 89 7.25 -25.23 -25.84
#